data_AF-A0AAV0V496-F1
#
_entry.id   AF-A0AAV0V496-F1
#
_cell.length_a   1.000
_cell.length_b   1.000
_cell.length_c   1.000
_cell.angle_alpha   90.00
_cell.angle_beta   90.00
_cell.angle_gamma   90.00
#
_symmetry.space_group_name_H-M   'P 1'
#
loop_
_entity.id
_entity.type
_entity.pdbx_description
1 polymer ?
#
loop_
_entity_poly.entity_id
_entity_poly.type
_entity_poly.pdbx_seq_one_letter_code
_entity_poly.pdbx_strand_id
1 'polypeptide(L)'
;MSFADLSKTERDEFAASLAVLALFDAGVEVTADALTKTFEASGNDVSAHVAPLFADLLGRGLDVEKFLAGPSAGAAPAAGAVPAGTAAAKVEEKVVEEEEEVDMGAMGMFDDDGDY
;
A
#
# COMPACT_ATOMS: atom_id res chain seq x y z
N MET A 1 -5.50 29.40 -13.00
CA MET A 1 -4.49 28.54 -13.66
C MET A 1 -5.25 27.41 -14.31
N SER A 2 -5.13 27.28 -15.63
CA SER A 2 -5.62 26.11 -16.36
C SER A 2 -4.51 25.06 -16.45
N PHE A 3 -4.84 23.83 -16.83
CA PHE A 3 -3.84 22.78 -17.08
C PHE A 3 -2.81 23.17 -18.15
N ALA A 4 -3.16 24.08 -19.06
CA ALA A 4 -2.26 24.57 -20.10
C ALA A 4 -1.19 25.53 -19.56
N ASP A 5 -1.41 26.12 -18.38
CA ASP A 5 -0.48 27.09 -17.78
C ASP A 5 0.62 26.41 -16.93
N LEU A 6 0.55 25.09 -16.76
CA LEU A 6 1.53 24.31 -16.00
C LEU A 6 2.82 24.11 -16.82
N SER A 7 3.96 24.29 -16.16
CA SER A 7 5.28 23.92 -16.69
C SER A 7 5.34 22.42 -17.01
N LYS A 8 6.34 22.01 -17.80
CA LYS A 8 6.52 20.58 -18.11
C LYS A 8 6.69 19.77 -16.83
N THR A 9 7.50 20.25 -15.90
CA THR A 9 7.74 19.57 -14.62
C THR A 9 6.46 19.41 -13.82
N GLU A 10 5.64 20.46 -13.70
CA GLU A 10 4.37 20.37 -12.98
C GLU A 10 3.38 19.41 -13.66
N ARG A 11 3.37 19.35 -15.00
CA ARG A 11 2.55 18.37 -15.74
C ARG A 11 3.04 16.95 -15.55
N ASP A 12 4.35 16.73 -15.55
CA ASP A 12 4.97 15.43 -15.32
C ASP A 12 4.65 14.93 -13.89
N GLU A 13 4.81 15.78 -12.87
CA GLU A 13 4.46 15.48 -11.48
C GLU A 13 2.96 15.24 -11.30
N PHE A 14 2.12 16.02 -11.96
CA PHE A 14 0.67 15.84 -11.93
C PHE A 14 0.25 14.52 -12.57
N ALA A 15 0.77 14.20 -13.76
CA ALA A 15 0.53 12.91 -14.42
C ALA A 15 0.99 11.73 -13.56
N ALA A 16 2.16 11.85 -12.92
CA ALA A 16 2.66 10.85 -11.98
C ALA A 16 1.74 10.67 -10.78
N SER A 17 1.31 11.76 -10.14
CA SER A 17 0.40 11.69 -8.99
C SER A 17 -0.93 11.00 -9.33
N LEU A 18 -1.50 11.29 -10.50
CA LEU A 18 -2.74 10.65 -10.96
C LEU A 18 -2.52 9.18 -11.33
N ALA A 19 -1.37 8.83 -11.92
CA ALA A 19 -1.02 7.45 -12.23
C ALA A 19 -0.86 6.60 -10.96
N VAL A 20 -0.25 7.15 -9.91
CA VAL A 20 -0.16 6.50 -8.59
C VAL A 20 -1.56 6.20 -8.05
N LEU A 21 -2.47 7.17 -8.08
CA LEU A 21 -3.86 6.99 -7.63
C LEU A 21 -4.60 5.95 -8.47
N ALA A 22 -4.44 5.98 -9.79
CA ALA A 22 -5.09 5.01 -10.68
C ALA A 22 -4.59 3.58 -10.44
N LEU A 23 -3.29 3.39 -10.24
CA LEU A 23 -2.70 2.09 -9.92
C LEU A 23 -3.15 1.60 -8.53
N PHE A 24 -3.18 2.51 -7.56
CA PHE A 24 -3.68 2.24 -6.22
C PHE A 24 -5.15 1.78 -6.24
N ASP A 25 -6.03 2.51 -6.94
CA ASP A 25 -7.45 2.14 -7.10
C ASP A 25 -7.63 0.80 -7.84
N ALA A 26 -6.72 0.49 -8.77
CA ALA A 26 -6.69 -0.79 -9.47
C ALA A 26 -6.11 -1.94 -8.64
N GLY A 27 -5.59 -1.68 -7.43
CA GLY A 27 -4.92 -2.68 -6.60
C GLY A 27 -3.61 -3.20 -7.19
N VAL A 28 -2.98 -2.43 -8.09
CA VAL A 28 -1.71 -2.77 -8.73
C VAL A 28 -0.56 -2.12 -7.97
N GLU A 29 0.48 -2.90 -7.70
CA GLU A 29 1.69 -2.37 -7.05
C GLU A 29 2.32 -1.24 -7.87
N VAL A 30 2.61 -0.12 -7.19
CA VAL A 30 3.16 1.07 -7.83
C VAL A 30 4.68 0.93 -8.00
N THR A 31 5.07 0.41 -9.16
CA THR A 31 6.47 0.27 -9.57
C THR A 31 6.82 1.26 -10.69
N ALA A 32 8.12 1.49 -10.95
CA ALA A 32 8.56 2.36 -12.04
C ALA A 32 8.05 1.89 -13.42
N ASP A 33 8.01 0.57 -13.63
CA ASP A 33 7.49 -0.02 -14.88
C ASP A 33 5.97 0.16 -15.01
N ALA A 34 5.22 0.00 -13.90
CA ALA A 34 3.77 0.23 -13.88
C ALA A 34 3.43 1.70 -14.17
N LEU A 35 4.19 2.64 -13.61
CA LEU A 35 4.04 4.06 -13.87
C LEU A 35 4.34 4.40 -15.34
N THR A 36 5.45 3.90 -15.88
CA THR A 36 5.83 4.12 -17.28
C THR A 36 4.75 3.62 -18.24
N LYS A 37 4.23 2.41 -18.02
CA LYS A 37 3.11 1.86 -18.80
C LYS A 37 1.85 2.71 -18.70
N THR A 38 1.56 3.26 -17.53
CA THR A 38 0.40 4.15 -17.32
C THR A 38 0.57 5.47 -18.08
N PHE A 39 1.78 6.03 -18.14
CA PHE A 39 2.08 7.24 -18.91
C PHE A 39 1.92 7.01 -20.41
N GLU A 40 2.45 5.90 -20.93
CA GLU A 40 2.31 5.49 -22.33
C GLU A 40 0.84 5.26 -22.70
N ALA A 41 0.08 4.53 -21.86
CA ALA A 41 -1.33 4.24 -22.10
C ALA A 41 -2.20 5.50 -22.07
N SER A 42 -1.83 6.50 -21.26
CA SER A 42 -2.53 7.78 -21.17
C SER A 42 -2.07 8.81 -22.21
N GLY A 43 -1.02 8.51 -22.98
CA GLY A 43 -0.45 9.41 -23.99
C GLY A 43 0.29 10.61 -23.41
N ASN A 44 0.74 10.52 -22.15
CA ASN A 44 1.49 11.59 -21.49
C ASN A 44 3.01 11.43 -21.71
N ASP A 45 3.66 12.49 -22.18
CA ASP A 45 5.12 12.58 -22.34
C ASP A 45 5.82 12.96 -21.02
N VAL A 46 5.90 11.98 -20.11
CA VAL A 46 6.51 12.15 -18.79
C VAL A 46 8.01 11.85 -18.85
N SER A 47 8.82 12.72 -18.22
CA SER A 47 10.27 12.52 -18.18
C SER A 47 10.65 11.20 -17.48
N ALA A 48 11.60 10.45 -18.05
CA ALA A 48 11.95 9.10 -17.59
C ALA A 48 12.40 8.99 -16.11
N HIS A 49 12.89 10.09 -15.51
CA HIS A 49 13.32 10.10 -14.11
C HIS A 49 12.14 10.15 -13.10
N VAL A 50 10.93 10.46 -13.56
CA VAL A 50 9.76 10.68 -12.68
C VAL A 50 9.22 9.35 -12.15
N ALA A 51 9.09 8.33 -13.01
CA ALA A 51 8.65 7.01 -12.62
C ALA A 51 9.50 6.39 -11.48
N PRO A 52 10.85 6.31 -11.58
CA PRO A 52 11.66 5.76 -10.49
C PRO A 52 11.64 6.65 -9.24
N LEU A 53 11.50 7.97 -9.37
CA LEU A 53 11.39 8.87 -8.22
C LEU A 53 10.11 8.61 -7.40
N PHE A 54 8.95 8.48 -8.06
CA PHE A 54 7.69 8.19 -7.38
C PHE A 54 7.68 6.77 -6.80
N ALA A 55 8.26 5.79 -7.51
CA ALA A 55 8.41 4.44 -7.00
C ALA A 55 9.32 4.38 -5.75
N ASP A 56 10.44 5.10 -5.73
CA ASP A 56 11.33 5.20 -4.55
C ASP A 56 10.62 5.85 -3.35
N LEU A 57 9.87 6.93 -3.58
CA LEU A 57 9.11 7.60 -2.53
C LEU A 57 8.11 6.65 -1.85
N LEU A 58 7.39 5.85 -2.62
CA LEU A 58 6.46 4.84 -2.12
C LEU A 58 7.19 3.69 -1.44
N GLY A 59 8.29 3.21 -2.02
CA GLY A 59 9.14 2.16 -1.43
C GLY A 59 9.76 2.55 -0.08
N ARG A 60 9.92 3.85 0.19
CA ARG A 60 10.40 4.38 1.48
C ARG A 60 9.31 4.46 2.56
N GLY A 61 8.12 3.92 2.29
CA GLY A 61 7.02 3.83 3.25
C GLY A 61 6.02 4.98 3.16
N LEU A 62 5.99 5.71 2.04
CA LEU A 62 4.91 6.65 1.77
C LEU A 62 3.63 5.84 1.51
N ASP A 63 2.63 6.05 2.36
CA ASP A 63 1.36 5.34 2.33
C ASP A 63 0.30 6.19 1.62
N VAL A 64 -0.11 5.77 0.42
CA VAL A 64 -1.07 6.50 -0.41
C VAL A 64 -2.39 6.75 0.32
N GLU A 65 -2.87 5.79 1.12
CA GLU A 65 -4.14 5.92 1.85
C GLU A 65 -4.10 7.07 2.86
N LYS A 66 -2.95 7.26 3.53
CA LYS A 66 -2.79 8.32 4.53
C LYS A 66 -2.80 9.72 3.93
N PHE A 67 -2.50 9.85 2.63
CA PHE A 67 -2.53 11.12 1.92
C PHE A 67 -3.91 11.46 1.34
N LEU A 68 -4.80 10.47 1.24
CA LEU A 68 -6.19 10.70 0.90
C LEU A 68 -6.91 11.24 2.14
N ALA A 69 -7.41 12.47 2.04
CA ALA A 69 -8.22 13.06 3.09
C ALA A 69 -9.44 12.15 3.37
N GLY A 70 -9.47 11.53 4.55
CA GLY A 70 -10.65 10.81 5.01
C GLY A 70 -11.86 11.75 5.13
N PRO A 71 -13.07 11.21 5.31
CA PRO A 71 -14.33 11.97 5.34
C PRO A 71 -14.49 13.04 6.44
N SER A 72 -13.41 13.54 7.06
CA SER A 72 -13.43 14.59 8.09
C SER A 72 -12.43 15.74 7.88
N ALA A 73 -11.65 15.79 6.80
CA ALA A 73 -10.72 16.91 6.58
C ALA A 73 -11.40 18.24 6.18
N GLY A 74 -12.71 18.23 5.97
CA GLY A 74 -13.54 19.43 5.95
C GLY A 74 -14.50 19.39 7.12
N ALA A 75 -14.35 20.30 8.08
CA ALA A 75 -15.45 20.64 8.98
C ALA A 75 -16.58 21.30 8.16
N ALA A 76 -17.35 20.48 7.44
CA ALA A 76 -18.68 20.87 7.00
C ALA A 76 -19.55 20.96 8.27
N PRO A 77 -20.34 22.03 8.46
CA PRO A 77 -21.24 22.11 9.60
C PRO A 77 -22.14 20.88 9.59
N ALA A 78 -22.22 20.20 10.74
CA ALA A 78 -23.00 18.98 10.90
C ALA A 78 -24.46 19.24 10.54
N ALA A 79 -24.86 18.83 9.34
CA ALA A 79 -26.23 18.74 8.92
C ALA A 79 -26.53 17.27 8.62
N GLY A 80 -27.15 16.60 9.59
CA GLY A 80 -27.92 15.37 9.40
C GLY A 80 -27.13 14.13 8.99
N ALA A 81 -27.05 13.18 9.91
CA ALA A 81 -26.51 11.84 9.67
C ALA A 81 -27.19 11.13 8.48
N VAL A 82 -26.37 10.50 7.63
CA VAL A 82 -26.72 9.31 6.84
C VAL A 82 -25.54 8.35 6.97
N PRO A 83 -25.74 7.08 7.38
CA PRO A 83 -24.65 6.13 7.47
C PRO A 83 -24.34 5.59 6.07
N ALA A 84 -23.12 5.83 5.60
CA ALA A 84 -22.47 4.99 4.59
C ALA A 84 -21.20 4.47 5.29
N GLY A 85 -21.10 3.21 5.69
CA GLY A 85 -21.47 2.02 4.94
C GLY A 85 -20.19 1.41 4.36
N THR A 86 -19.35 0.89 5.25
CA THR A 86 -18.45 -0.26 5.07
C THR A 86 -17.54 -0.29 3.82
N ALA A 87 -16.26 0.02 4.01
CA ALA A 87 -15.17 -0.55 3.20
C ALA A 87 -14.25 -1.37 4.12
N ALA A 88 -14.46 -2.68 4.04
CA ALA A 88 -13.62 -3.82 4.46
C ALA A 88 -12.81 -3.71 5.76
N ALA A 89 -13.35 -4.35 6.80
CA ALA A 89 -12.57 -4.92 7.88
C ALA A 89 -11.48 -5.84 7.30
N LYS A 90 -10.23 -5.62 7.72
CA LYS A 90 -9.16 -6.62 7.63
C LYS A 90 -9.69 -7.92 8.22
N VAL A 91 -9.91 -8.91 7.36
CA VAL A 91 -10.02 -10.30 7.79
C VAL A 91 -8.65 -10.69 8.29
N GLU A 92 -8.55 -10.96 9.58
CA GLU A 92 -7.48 -11.75 10.18
C GLU A 92 -7.49 -13.11 9.48
N GLU A 93 -6.56 -13.32 8.55
CA GLU A 93 -6.23 -14.66 8.10
C GLU A 93 -5.38 -15.31 9.19
N LYS A 94 -6.08 -16.07 10.03
CA LYS A 94 -5.53 -17.00 11.00
C LYS A 94 -4.77 -18.09 10.24
N VAL A 95 -3.48 -17.87 10.00
CA VAL A 95 -2.56 -18.96 9.66
C VAL A 95 -2.32 -19.76 10.93
N VAL A 96 -3.01 -20.90 11.02
CA VAL A 96 -2.60 -22.01 11.86
C VAL A 96 -1.45 -22.68 11.12
N GLU A 97 -0.22 -22.44 11.56
CA GLU A 97 0.86 -23.41 11.37
C GLU A 97 0.83 -24.36 12.57
N GLU A 98 0.30 -25.56 12.32
CA GLU A 98 0.74 -26.76 13.01
C GLU A 98 2.21 -26.99 12.65
N GLU A 99 3.12 -26.89 13.61
CA GLU A 99 4.37 -27.67 13.70
C GLU A 99 5.15 -27.24 14.95
N GLU A 100 4.99 -27.98 16.04
CA GLU A 100 6.13 -28.50 16.82
C GLU A 100 5.61 -29.50 17.85
N GLU A 101 5.62 -30.78 17.46
CA GLU A 101 5.78 -31.88 18.39
C GLU A 101 7.12 -31.68 19.13
N VAL A 102 7.09 -30.92 20.22
CA VAL A 102 8.07 -31.09 21.28
C VAL A 102 7.40 -31.96 22.33
N ASP A 103 7.67 -33.26 22.17
CA ASP A 103 7.66 -34.27 23.22
C ASP A 103 8.54 -33.81 24.40
N MET A 104 8.01 -32.83 25.15
CA MET A 104 8.49 -32.38 26.46
C MET A 104 7.81 -33.22 27.56
N GLY A 105 7.71 -34.54 27.32
CA GLY A 105 7.10 -35.51 28.21
C GLY A 105 8.00 -36.67 28.62
N ALA A 106 9.19 -36.82 28.02
CA ALA A 106 10.04 -38.00 28.24
C ALA A 106 11.41 -37.73 28.92
N MET A 107 11.61 -36.59 29.59
CA MET A 107 12.77 -36.38 30.48
C MET A 107 12.61 -37.09 31.84
N GLY A 108 12.00 -38.28 31.85
CA GLY A 108 11.68 -39.05 33.06
C GLY A 108 11.86 -40.56 32.92
N MET A 109 12.59 -41.03 31.91
CA MET A 109 12.72 -42.47 31.67
C MET A 109 14.10 -42.90 31.15
N PHE A 110 15.16 -42.23 31.62
CA PHE A 110 16.55 -42.71 31.52
C PHE A 110 17.23 -42.55 32.89
N ASP A 111 16.68 -43.24 33.90
CA ASP A 111 17.30 -43.53 35.19
C ASP A 111 17.37 -45.05 35.38
N ASP A 112 17.78 -45.75 34.31
CA ASP A 112 18.18 -47.15 34.38
C ASP A 112 19.55 -47.27 33.70
N ASP A 113 20.49 -47.83 34.46
CA ASP A 113 21.92 -48.06 34.18
C ASP A 113 22.91 -46.89 34.37
N GLY A 114 23.49 -46.85 35.56
CA GLY A 114 24.71 -46.09 35.83
C GLY A 114 25.19 -46.15 37.28
N ASP A 115 25.53 -47.34 37.77
CA ASP A 115 26.29 -47.56 39.01
C ASP A 115 27.41 -46.51 39.19
N TYR A 116 27.34 -45.68 40.24
CA TYR A 116 28.46 -45.16 41.06
C TYR A 116 27.96 -44.31 42.24
#